data_AF-A0A9P1BRZ4-F1
#
_entry.id   AF-A0A9P1BRZ4-F1
#
_cell.length_a   1.000
_cell.length_b   1.000
_cell.length_c   1.000
_cell.angle_alpha   90.00
_cell.angle_beta   90.00
_cell.angle_gamma   90.00
#
_symmetry.space_group_name_H-M   'P 1'
#
loop_
_entity.id
_entity.type
_entity.pdbx_description
1 polymer ?
#
loop_
_entity_poly.entity_id
_entity_poly.type
_entity_poly.pdbx_seq_one_letter_code
_entity_poly.pdbx_strand_id
1 'polypeptide(L)'
;MAVAHANLATRWNTSLAIVLHETVRADRWCVTRRDLQDLSMEVLNAMQNGRIVTDSHTRSTVQVPVEDSEESEDDEVFGPSIYTVNEQYIKPVTAEAGKMSWALMRNPDGLDCDLFVSHAWQEGIFEFLSKVLSSWPRGARHVWCCMLANPQNLNIGSMLQSPKTSPFALALQASRYVLVVPNRHRSVYTRLWCGYEAYVASEDAKTIQIATASALRAKYQTFVICAAPALFGFFMGMMGRVLNWDLRLPTALLTASAAFITSYSGHLLRQTANYVGLAASTCLELGWDPLRNALRFNDLRPEIETISRHLTWLAAISFFVIAELDRVGSDHIEREGHLTNCERSIEVRFDSLAAPKRLTGQIFGMKLATKNMKLTMPFTC
;
A
#
# COMPACT_ATOMS: atom_id res chain seq x y z
N MET A 1 25.23 10.35 8.91
CA MET A 1 24.30 11.45 8.60
C MET A 1 23.99 12.35 9.80
N ALA A 2 23.95 11.87 11.06
CA ALA A 2 23.70 12.71 12.23
C ALA A 2 24.66 13.91 12.39
N VAL A 3 25.93 13.78 11.96
CA VAL A 3 26.93 14.85 12.02
C VAL A 3 26.70 15.96 10.96
N ALA A 4 26.00 15.66 9.86
CA ALA A 4 25.69 16.67 8.84
C ALA A 4 24.50 17.57 9.24
N HIS A 5 23.58 17.06 10.06
CA HIS A 5 22.43 17.85 10.55
C HIS A 5 22.83 18.91 11.58
N ALA A 6 23.86 18.66 12.40
CA ALA A 6 24.28 19.59 13.46
C ALA A 6 24.80 20.95 12.94
N ASN A 7 25.30 21.01 11.69
CA ASN A 7 25.82 22.26 11.09
C ASN A 7 24.76 23.06 10.32
N LEU A 8 23.56 22.52 10.07
CA LEU A 8 22.50 23.24 9.35
C LEU A 8 21.56 24.00 10.29
N ALA A 9 21.41 23.55 11.54
CA ALA A 9 20.45 24.12 12.50
C ALA A 9 20.74 25.60 12.88
N THR A 10 21.99 26.06 12.79
CA THR A 10 22.36 27.45 13.15
C THR A 10 22.15 28.47 12.03
N ARG A 11 21.75 28.06 10.81
CA ARG A 11 21.65 28.99 9.67
C ARG A 11 20.26 29.54 9.38
N TRP A 12 19.19 28.88 9.82
CA TRP A 12 17.84 29.23 9.38
C TRP A 12 17.01 29.86 10.50
N ASN A 13 16.50 31.06 10.26
CA ASN A 13 15.53 31.72 11.15
C ASN A 13 14.13 31.70 10.52
N THR A 14 13.10 32.01 11.31
CA THR A 14 11.70 32.00 10.85
C THR A 14 11.44 32.93 9.66
N SER A 15 12.11 34.08 9.59
CA SER A 15 11.98 34.99 8.45
C SER A 15 12.47 34.35 7.15
N LEU A 16 13.58 33.63 7.21
CA LEU A 16 14.14 32.92 6.06
C LEU A 16 13.22 31.78 5.61
N ALA A 17 12.59 31.06 6.54
CA ALA A 17 11.60 30.04 6.19
C ALA A 17 10.36 30.62 5.50
N ILE A 18 9.88 31.80 5.93
CA ILE A 18 8.78 32.51 5.26
C ILE A 18 9.18 32.88 3.83
N VAL A 19 10.33 33.54 3.67
CA VAL A 19 10.86 33.92 2.34
C VAL A 19 11.04 32.68 1.46
N LEU A 20 11.47 31.55 2.02
CA LEU A 20 11.63 30.31 1.26
C LEU A 20 10.29 29.79 0.71
N HIS A 21 9.21 29.82 1.50
CA HIS A 21 7.88 29.41 1.02
C HIS A 21 7.25 30.44 0.07
N GLU A 22 7.65 31.71 0.14
CA GLU A 22 7.21 32.73 -0.81
C GLU A 22 7.93 32.64 -2.16
N THR A 23 9.22 32.26 -2.14
CA THR A 23 10.07 32.19 -3.33
C THR A 23 9.97 30.85 -4.06
N VAL A 24 9.90 29.74 -3.31
CA VAL A 24 9.71 28.40 -3.89
C VAL A 24 8.22 28.14 -4.05
N ARG A 25 7.79 27.95 -5.29
CA ARG A 25 6.38 27.66 -5.60
C ARG A 25 5.88 26.43 -4.84
N ALA A 26 4.62 26.46 -4.41
CA ALA A 26 4.03 25.42 -3.57
C ALA A 26 3.96 24.03 -4.22
N ASP A 27 3.84 24.00 -5.55
CA ASP A 27 3.91 22.78 -6.35
C ASP A 27 5.33 22.21 -6.46
N ARG A 28 6.32 22.85 -5.83
CA ARG A 28 7.70 22.36 -5.74
C ARG A 28 8.13 21.93 -4.34
N TRP A 29 7.22 21.93 -3.37
CA TRP A 29 7.49 21.46 -2.01
C TRP A 29 7.43 19.93 -1.93
N CYS A 30 8.20 19.27 -2.80
CA CYS A 30 8.19 17.84 -2.99
C CYS A 30 9.39 17.18 -2.30
N VAL A 31 9.29 15.87 -2.15
CA VAL A 31 10.33 15.01 -1.59
C VAL A 31 10.66 13.89 -2.57
N THR A 32 11.87 13.36 -2.47
CA THR A 32 12.32 12.22 -3.27
C THR A 32 11.82 10.90 -2.69
N ARG A 33 11.91 9.82 -3.47
CA ARG A 33 11.70 8.47 -2.95
C ARG A 33 12.68 8.12 -1.82
N ARG A 34 13.92 8.62 -1.89
CA ARG A 34 14.94 8.40 -0.86
C ARG A 34 14.58 9.11 0.44
N ASP A 35 14.07 10.33 0.35
CA ASP A 35 13.63 11.11 1.52
C ASP A 35 12.58 10.36 2.33
N LEU A 36 11.61 9.70 1.67
CA LEU A 36 10.60 8.89 2.38
C LEU A 36 11.20 7.64 3.06
N GLN A 37 12.23 7.03 2.48
CA GLN A 37 12.95 5.92 3.12
C GLN A 37 13.71 6.40 4.36
N ASP A 38 14.35 7.56 4.26
CA ASP A 38 15.06 8.18 5.39
C ASP A 38 14.08 8.58 6.50
N LEU A 39 12.91 9.13 6.15
CA LEU A 39 11.83 9.42 7.10
C LEU A 39 11.36 8.15 7.84
N SER A 40 11.22 7.02 7.14
CA SER A 40 10.86 5.75 7.79
C SER A 40 11.87 5.34 8.86
N MET A 41 13.16 5.44 8.55
CA MET A 41 14.23 5.09 9.50
C MET A 41 14.32 6.08 10.66
N GLU A 42 14.09 7.36 10.39
CA GLU A 42 14.09 8.43 11.38
C GLU A 42 12.95 8.28 12.39
N VAL A 43 11.74 7.98 11.93
CA VAL A 43 10.57 7.75 12.77
C VAL A 43 10.78 6.49 13.63
N LEU A 44 11.27 5.39 13.03
CA LEU A 44 11.58 4.17 13.78
C LEU A 44 12.61 4.42 14.89
N ASN A 45 13.68 5.14 14.57
CA ASN A 45 14.69 5.51 15.57
C ASN A 45 14.12 6.46 16.64
N ALA A 46 13.22 7.39 16.27
CA ALA A 46 12.57 8.26 17.23
C ALA A 46 11.64 7.49 18.20
N MET A 47 10.93 6.47 17.71
CA MET A 47 10.15 5.55 18.55
C MET A 47 11.05 4.75 19.50
N GLN A 48 12.12 4.13 18.99
CA GLN A 48 13.05 3.33 19.80
C GLN A 48 13.73 4.14 20.91
N ASN A 49 13.97 5.44 20.68
CA ASN A 49 14.53 6.34 21.67
C ASN A 49 13.48 7.03 22.56
N GLY A 50 12.20 6.63 22.46
CA GLY A 50 11.11 7.21 23.26
C GLY A 50 10.78 8.67 22.95
N ARG A 51 11.21 9.20 21.80
CA ARG A 51 10.84 10.56 21.34
C ARG A 51 9.45 10.61 20.73
N ILE A 52 9.01 9.50 20.14
CA ILE A 52 7.63 9.30 19.71
C ILE A 52 7.01 8.27 20.64
N VAL A 53 5.96 8.66 21.34
CA VAL A 53 5.17 7.84 22.24
C VAL A 53 3.86 7.48 21.54
N THR A 54 3.61 6.17 21.39
CA THR A 54 2.34 5.64 20.88
C THR A 54 1.31 5.58 22.02
N ASP A 55 0.02 5.75 21.70
CA ASP A 55 -1.06 5.78 22.70
C ASP A 55 -1.16 4.48 23.52
N SER A 56 -0.67 3.36 22.97
CA SER A 56 -0.51 2.09 23.66
C SER A 56 0.35 2.20 24.93
N HIS A 57 1.36 3.07 24.95
CA HIS A 57 2.24 3.27 26.12
C HIS A 57 1.60 4.14 27.21
N THR A 58 0.80 5.13 26.83
CA THR A 58 0.15 6.05 27.79
C THR A 58 -1.01 5.39 28.54
N ARG A 59 -1.70 4.42 27.92
CA ARG A 59 -2.76 3.66 28.60
C ARG A 59 -2.24 2.72 29.68
N SER A 60 -1.00 2.26 29.62
CA SER A 60 -0.46 1.31 30.62
C SER A 60 -0.33 1.90 32.04
N THR A 61 -0.36 3.22 32.21
CA THR A 61 -0.30 3.87 33.53
C THR A 61 -1.66 4.13 34.17
N VAL A 62 -2.76 4.00 33.42
CA VAL A 62 -4.11 4.11 33.98
C VAL A 62 -4.72 2.72 33.98
N GLN A 63 -4.82 2.09 35.15
CA GLN A 63 -5.48 0.80 35.35
C GLN A 63 -6.98 0.90 35.02
N VAL A 64 -7.32 0.91 33.73
CA VAL A 64 -8.68 0.63 33.26
C VAL A 64 -8.72 -0.87 32.97
N PRO A 65 -9.67 -1.65 33.53
CA PRO A 65 -9.84 -3.05 33.20
C PRO A 65 -10.08 -3.19 31.69
N VAL A 66 -9.15 -3.84 31.00
CA VAL A 66 -9.15 -4.00 29.55
C VAL A 66 -9.86 -5.31 29.22
N GLU A 67 -11.12 -5.24 28.81
CA GLU A 67 -11.77 -6.31 28.06
C GLU A 67 -11.49 -6.03 26.57
N ASP A 68 -10.84 -6.98 25.89
CA ASP A 68 -10.56 -7.05 24.45
C ASP A 68 -9.49 -6.09 23.86
N SER A 69 -8.22 -6.26 24.24
CA SER A 69 -7.07 -5.53 23.65
C SER A 69 -6.37 -6.29 22.51
N GLU A 70 -7.00 -6.32 21.34
CA GLU A 70 -6.30 -6.67 20.08
C GLU A 70 -5.50 -5.47 19.51
N GLU A 71 -5.61 -4.26 20.07
CA GLU A 71 -4.98 -3.03 19.53
C GLU A 71 -3.44 -2.96 19.65
N SER A 72 -2.78 -3.85 20.42
CA SER A 72 -1.35 -3.65 20.74
C SER A 72 -0.34 -4.19 19.70
N GLU A 73 -0.70 -5.20 18.90
CA GLU A 73 0.20 -5.75 17.85
C GLU A 73 0.29 -4.84 16.62
N ASP A 74 -0.68 -3.94 16.48
CA ASP A 74 -0.88 -3.11 15.32
C ASP A 74 0.15 -1.97 15.20
N ASP A 75 0.60 -1.41 16.33
CA ASP A 75 1.51 -0.26 16.33
C ASP A 75 2.91 -0.62 15.80
N GLU A 76 3.36 -1.86 15.97
CA GLU A 76 4.67 -2.29 15.47
C GLU A 76 4.69 -2.43 13.95
N VAL A 77 3.57 -2.89 13.36
CA VAL A 77 3.45 -3.14 11.92
C VAL A 77 3.10 -1.86 11.16
N PHE A 78 2.14 -1.09 11.66
CA PHE A 78 1.59 0.07 10.94
C PHE A 78 2.22 1.39 11.39
N GLY A 79 2.79 1.43 12.59
CA GLY A 79 3.37 2.62 13.19
C GLY A 79 2.33 3.60 13.74
N PRO A 80 2.78 4.63 14.47
CA PRO A 80 1.92 5.69 14.99
C PRO A 80 1.18 6.41 13.86
N SER A 81 0.03 7.00 14.20
CA SER A 81 -0.71 7.84 13.26
C SER A 81 0.16 9.01 12.75
N ILE A 82 -0.12 9.49 11.54
CA ILE A 82 0.54 10.67 10.98
C ILE A 82 0.32 11.90 11.88
N TYR A 83 -0.81 12.03 12.59
CA TYR A 83 -0.98 13.07 13.62
C TYR A 83 0.12 13.01 14.68
N THR A 84 0.35 11.83 15.25
CA THR A 84 1.36 11.59 16.28
C THR A 84 2.76 11.91 15.74
N VAL A 85 3.10 11.42 14.55
CA VAL A 85 4.40 11.71 13.91
C VAL A 85 4.56 13.19 13.60
N ASN A 86 3.50 13.87 13.17
CA ASN A 86 3.55 15.29 12.87
C ASN A 86 3.85 16.11 14.13
N GLU A 87 3.13 15.85 15.22
CA GLU A 87 3.29 16.59 16.48
C GLU A 87 4.60 16.28 17.20
N GLN A 88 4.99 15.01 17.26
CA GLN A 88 6.11 14.57 18.10
C GLN A 88 7.44 14.50 17.34
N TYR A 89 7.43 14.53 16.01
CA TYR A 89 8.65 14.43 15.19
C TYR A 89 8.80 15.53 14.15
N ILE A 90 7.86 15.64 13.19
CA ILE A 90 8.00 16.58 12.07
C ILE A 90 8.05 18.03 12.57
N LYS A 91 7.11 18.45 13.42
CA LYS A 91 7.08 19.80 13.97
C LYS A 91 8.35 20.14 14.77
N PRO A 92 8.81 19.33 15.76
CA PRO A 92 10.05 19.62 16.47
C PRO A 92 11.27 19.77 15.55
N VAL A 93 11.49 18.80 14.65
CA VAL A 93 12.65 18.81 13.74
C VAL A 93 12.62 20.02 12.81
N THR A 94 11.45 20.34 12.26
CA THR A 94 11.32 21.50 11.37
C THR A 94 11.33 22.84 12.12
N ALA A 95 10.93 22.89 13.39
CA ALA A 95 11.04 24.08 14.22
C ALA A 95 12.51 24.44 14.49
N GLU A 96 13.33 23.43 14.81
CA GLU A 96 14.79 23.56 14.95
C GLU A 96 15.47 24.00 13.64
N ALA A 97 14.91 23.61 12.49
CA ALA A 97 15.36 24.04 11.17
C ALA A 97 14.79 25.40 10.72
N GLY A 98 14.30 26.24 11.64
CA GLY A 98 13.80 27.58 11.31
C GLY A 98 12.34 27.65 10.89
N LYS A 99 11.54 26.60 11.14
CA LYS A 99 10.09 26.49 10.87
C LYS A 99 9.67 26.32 9.40
N MET A 100 10.59 25.88 8.53
CA MET A 100 10.23 25.52 7.16
C MET A 100 9.46 24.19 7.08
N SER A 101 8.85 23.84 5.94
CA SER A 101 8.30 22.51 5.75
C SER A 101 9.40 21.45 5.71
N TRP A 102 9.06 20.20 5.99
CA TRP A 102 10.04 19.12 5.95
C TRP A 102 10.58 18.91 4.54
N ALA A 103 9.73 19.10 3.52
CA ALA A 103 10.13 19.04 2.13
C ALA A 103 11.19 20.09 1.77
N LEU A 104 10.99 21.36 2.15
CA LEU A 104 11.97 22.42 1.87
C LEU A 104 13.20 22.37 2.78
N MET A 105 13.08 21.77 3.96
CA MET A 105 14.24 21.43 4.81
C MET A 105 15.17 20.44 4.11
N ARG A 106 14.61 19.46 3.38
CA ARG A 106 15.39 18.49 2.60
C ARG A 106 15.86 19.05 1.26
N ASN A 107 14.99 19.81 0.59
CA ASN A 107 15.15 20.24 -0.79
C ASN A 107 14.86 21.75 -0.90
N PRO A 108 15.79 22.62 -0.48
CA PRO A 108 15.54 24.07 -0.37
C PRO A 108 15.26 24.74 -1.72
N ASP A 109 15.78 24.21 -2.82
CA ASP A 109 15.51 24.73 -4.18
C ASP A 109 14.15 24.28 -4.74
N GLY A 110 13.45 23.40 -4.02
CA GLY A 110 12.23 22.74 -4.47
C GLY A 110 12.43 21.74 -5.61
N LEU A 111 11.53 20.79 -5.73
CA LEU A 111 11.55 19.71 -6.71
C LEU A 111 10.27 19.69 -7.53
N ASP A 112 10.33 19.41 -8.83
CA ASP A 112 9.11 19.33 -9.66
C ASP A 112 8.16 18.24 -9.15
N CYS A 113 6.84 18.53 -9.09
CA CYS A 113 5.82 17.57 -8.66
C CYS A 113 5.43 16.62 -9.78
N ASP A 114 5.88 15.36 -9.71
CA ASP A 114 5.42 14.30 -10.63
C ASP A 114 4.20 13.56 -10.07
N LEU A 115 4.18 13.35 -8.74
CA LEU A 115 3.20 12.55 -8.02
C LEU A 115 2.57 13.36 -6.88
N PHE A 116 1.23 13.41 -6.83
CA PHE A 116 0.48 13.95 -5.70
C PHE A 116 -0.08 12.80 -4.85
N VAL A 117 0.09 12.85 -3.53
CA VAL A 117 -0.43 11.83 -2.61
C VAL A 117 -1.63 12.35 -1.82
N SER A 118 -2.78 11.72 -2.03
CA SER A 118 -4.02 11.94 -1.27
C SER A 118 -4.13 10.88 -0.17
N HIS A 119 -4.11 11.28 1.10
CA HIS A 119 -4.10 10.36 2.24
C HIS A 119 -4.82 10.93 3.47
N ALA A 120 -5.16 10.05 4.42
CA ALA A 120 -5.69 10.44 5.72
C ALA A 120 -4.56 10.60 6.75
N TRP A 121 -4.74 11.51 7.71
CA TRP A 121 -3.75 11.72 8.78
C TRP A 121 -3.86 10.69 9.92
N GLN A 122 -4.95 9.92 9.95
CA GLN A 122 -5.12 8.84 10.92
C GLN A 122 -4.45 7.54 10.50
N GLU A 123 -3.88 7.49 9.31
CA GLU A 123 -3.12 6.35 8.83
C GLU A 123 -1.83 6.16 9.65
N GLY A 124 -1.44 4.90 9.86
CA GLY A 124 -0.15 4.56 10.45
C GLY A 124 0.98 4.95 9.50
N ILE A 125 2.01 5.60 10.02
CA ILE A 125 3.10 6.14 9.19
C ILE A 125 3.86 5.06 8.40
N PHE A 126 4.06 3.86 8.96
CA PHE A 126 4.74 2.77 8.24
C PHE A 126 3.84 2.13 7.20
N GLU A 127 2.53 2.04 7.47
CA GLU A 127 1.52 1.66 6.47
C GLU A 127 1.60 2.60 5.26
N PHE A 128 1.49 3.90 5.53
CA PHE A 128 1.55 4.96 4.53
C PHE A 128 2.82 4.89 3.69
N LEU A 129 3.99 4.88 4.35
CA LEU A 129 5.29 4.88 3.66
C LEU A 129 5.47 3.62 2.82
N SER A 130 5.10 2.45 3.36
CA SER A 130 5.16 1.18 2.63
C SER A 130 4.32 1.22 1.36
N LYS A 131 3.05 1.66 1.46
CA LYS A 131 2.10 1.74 0.34
C LYS A 131 2.55 2.75 -0.73
N VAL A 132 3.04 3.92 -0.32
CA VAL A 132 3.56 4.93 -1.26
C VAL A 132 4.81 4.44 -1.97
N LEU A 133 5.74 3.80 -1.26
CA LEU A 133 7.00 3.32 -1.83
C LEU A 133 6.81 2.11 -2.75
N SER A 134 5.86 1.22 -2.47
CA SER A 134 5.53 0.07 -3.31
C SER A 134 4.75 0.47 -4.57
N SER A 135 3.89 1.48 -4.46
CA SER A 135 2.99 1.93 -5.53
C SER A 135 3.52 3.14 -6.29
N TRP A 136 4.81 3.44 -6.13
CA TRP A 136 5.45 4.58 -6.78
C TRP A 136 5.43 4.43 -8.32
N PRO A 137 4.74 5.31 -9.07
CA PRO A 137 4.62 5.16 -10.52
C PRO A 137 5.97 5.19 -11.24
N ARG A 138 6.13 4.34 -12.25
CA ARG A 138 7.33 4.35 -13.10
C ARG A 138 7.47 5.71 -13.79
N GLY A 139 8.62 6.34 -13.64
CA GLY A 139 8.95 7.63 -14.23
C GLY A 139 8.65 8.85 -13.34
N ALA A 140 7.90 8.70 -12.24
CA ALA A 140 7.78 9.75 -11.24
C ALA A 140 9.07 9.84 -10.41
N ARG A 141 9.61 11.05 -10.21
CA ARG A 141 10.85 11.28 -9.46
C ARG A 141 10.59 11.85 -8.08
N HIS A 142 9.60 12.73 -7.96
CA HIS A 142 9.29 13.39 -6.70
C HIS A 142 7.80 13.35 -6.38
N VAL A 143 7.50 13.45 -5.10
CA VAL A 143 6.15 13.37 -4.56
C VAL A 143 5.83 14.59 -3.70
N TRP A 144 4.62 15.11 -3.86
CA TRP A 144 4.02 16.06 -2.95
C TRP A 144 3.11 15.33 -1.95
N CYS A 145 3.35 15.52 -0.66
CA CYS A 145 2.57 14.92 0.41
C CYS A 145 2.31 15.95 1.51
N CYS A 146 1.04 16.14 1.88
CA CYS A 146 0.63 17.30 2.67
C CYS A 146 1.26 17.39 4.07
N MET A 147 1.58 16.26 4.71
CA MET A 147 2.24 16.24 6.02
C MET A 147 3.69 16.72 5.95
N LEU A 148 4.35 16.59 4.79
CA LEU A 148 5.76 16.94 4.59
C LEU A 148 5.93 18.30 3.89
N ALA A 149 5.02 18.61 2.96
CA ALA A 149 5.12 19.76 2.08
C ALA A 149 4.71 21.07 2.75
N ASN A 150 3.68 21.05 3.60
CA ASN A 150 3.19 22.25 4.26
C ASN A 150 4.07 22.63 5.47
N PRO A 151 4.25 23.94 5.74
CA PRO A 151 5.01 24.39 6.91
C PRO A 151 4.20 24.20 8.20
N GLN A 152 4.40 23.05 8.85
CA GLN A 152 3.63 22.62 10.04
C GLN A 152 3.75 23.56 11.26
N ASN A 153 4.80 24.38 11.29
CA ASN A 153 5.09 25.35 12.36
C ASN A 153 4.67 26.79 12.02
N LEU A 154 4.16 27.05 10.81
CA LEU A 154 3.68 28.36 10.39
C LEU A 154 2.15 28.39 10.36
N ASN A 155 1.58 29.59 10.33
CA ASN A 155 0.14 29.75 10.14
C ASN A 155 -0.24 29.50 8.68
N ILE A 156 -0.61 28.25 8.37
CA ILE A 156 -1.09 27.86 7.03
C ILE A 156 -2.53 28.33 6.75
N GLY A 157 -3.24 28.90 7.73
CA GLY A 157 -4.65 29.27 7.58
C GLY A 157 -4.91 30.25 6.44
N SER A 158 -3.96 31.14 6.14
CA SER A 158 -4.02 32.04 4.98
C SER A 158 -3.88 31.29 3.65
N MET A 159 -3.05 30.24 3.60
CA MET A 159 -2.82 29.42 2.41
C MET A 159 -4.04 28.54 2.06
N LEU A 160 -4.93 28.28 3.03
CA LEU A 160 -6.10 27.41 2.86
C LEU A 160 -7.42 28.15 2.65
N GLN A 161 -7.40 29.48 2.58
CA GLN A 161 -8.62 30.30 2.42
C GLN A 161 -9.36 30.01 1.10
N SER A 162 -8.62 29.64 0.06
CA SER A 162 -9.17 29.33 -1.26
C SER A 162 -8.66 27.96 -1.69
N PRO A 163 -9.52 26.93 -1.76
CA PRO A 163 -9.12 25.59 -2.17
C PRO A 163 -8.38 25.56 -3.51
N LYS A 164 -8.84 26.34 -4.49
CA LYS A 164 -8.28 26.38 -5.86
C LYS A 164 -6.87 27.00 -5.95
N THR A 165 -6.51 27.85 -5.00
CA THR A 165 -5.20 28.53 -4.98
C THR A 165 -4.35 28.05 -3.82
N SER A 166 -4.80 27.01 -3.11
CA SER A 166 -4.06 26.42 -2.00
C SER A 166 -2.82 25.69 -2.53
N PRO A 167 -1.79 25.48 -1.68
CA PRO A 167 -0.64 24.63 -2.00
C PRO A 167 -1.04 23.26 -2.58
N PHE A 168 -2.14 22.69 -2.06
CA PHE A 168 -2.70 21.42 -2.49
C PHE A 168 -3.14 21.45 -3.95
N ALA A 169 -3.96 22.44 -4.32
CA ALA A 169 -4.46 22.56 -5.68
C ALA A 169 -3.33 22.84 -6.69
N LEU A 170 -2.35 23.66 -6.31
CA LEU A 170 -1.19 23.94 -7.16
C LEU A 170 -0.37 22.67 -7.41
N ALA A 171 -0.07 21.90 -6.35
CA ALA A 171 0.65 20.64 -6.48
C ALA A 171 -0.12 19.58 -7.26
N LEU A 172 -1.43 19.47 -7.02
CA LEU A 172 -2.31 18.55 -7.75
C LEU A 172 -2.37 18.89 -9.24
N GLN A 173 -2.51 20.17 -9.57
CA GLN A 173 -2.51 20.66 -10.96
C GLN A 173 -1.18 20.36 -11.66
N ALA A 174 -0.05 20.55 -10.97
CA ALA A 174 1.28 20.28 -11.51
C ALA A 174 1.57 18.78 -11.68
N SER A 175 0.99 17.93 -10.82
CA SER A 175 1.24 16.49 -10.84
C SER A 175 0.74 15.80 -12.11
N ARG A 176 1.40 14.71 -12.50
CA ARG A 176 0.94 13.81 -13.55
C ARG A 176 0.12 12.65 -12.98
N TYR A 177 0.52 12.18 -11.80
CA TYR A 177 -0.07 11.04 -11.12
C TYR A 177 -0.70 11.49 -9.80
N VAL A 178 -1.82 10.85 -9.45
CA VAL A 178 -2.43 10.98 -8.14
C VAL A 178 -2.46 9.59 -7.51
N LEU A 179 -1.83 9.45 -6.35
CA LEU A 179 -1.84 8.21 -5.59
C LEU A 179 -2.73 8.39 -4.35
N VAL A 180 -3.85 7.68 -4.33
CA VAL A 180 -4.77 7.62 -3.20
C VAL A 180 -4.29 6.52 -2.27
N VAL A 181 -3.98 6.84 -1.03
CA VAL A 181 -3.43 5.88 -0.06
C VAL A 181 -4.53 5.44 0.91
N PRO A 182 -5.14 4.26 0.70
CA PRO A 182 -6.13 3.73 1.64
C PRO A 182 -5.45 3.35 2.94
N ASN A 183 -6.18 3.48 4.05
CA ASN A 183 -5.73 3.09 5.38
C ASN A 183 -6.79 2.18 6.02
N ARG A 184 -6.37 1.42 7.03
CA ARG A 184 -7.26 0.50 7.76
C ARG A 184 -8.25 1.17 8.72
N HIS A 185 -8.00 2.41 9.13
CA HIS A 185 -8.78 3.08 10.19
C HIS A 185 -10.07 3.71 9.69
N ARG A 186 -10.08 4.23 8.46
CA ARG A 186 -11.24 4.88 7.85
C ARG A 186 -11.10 4.98 6.33
N SER A 187 -12.22 5.02 5.63
CA SER A 187 -12.22 5.37 4.22
C SER A 187 -11.68 6.78 4.02
N VAL A 188 -10.72 6.92 3.11
CA VAL A 188 -10.07 8.20 2.77
C VAL A 188 -11.12 9.22 2.29
N TYR A 189 -12.19 8.76 1.65
CA TYR A 189 -13.25 9.63 1.11
C TYR A 189 -14.19 10.21 2.16
N THR A 190 -14.11 9.75 3.42
CA THR A 190 -14.79 10.43 4.54
C THR A 190 -14.15 11.78 4.86
N ARG A 191 -12.94 12.03 4.37
CA ARG A 191 -12.23 13.31 4.52
C ARG A 191 -12.58 14.22 3.35
N LEU A 192 -13.15 15.39 3.65
CA LEU A 192 -13.58 16.38 2.66
C LEU A 192 -12.46 16.72 1.65
N TRP A 193 -11.23 16.94 2.13
CA TRP A 193 -10.09 17.27 1.26
C TRP A 193 -9.71 16.13 0.31
N CYS A 194 -9.66 14.89 0.79
CA CYS A 194 -9.31 13.75 -0.07
C CYS A 194 -10.41 13.47 -1.12
N GLY A 195 -11.69 13.66 -0.76
CA GLY A 195 -12.79 13.63 -1.71
C GLY A 195 -12.68 14.73 -2.78
N TYR A 196 -12.31 15.95 -2.37
CA TYR A 196 -12.06 17.06 -3.28
C TYR A 196 -10.85 16.81 -4.20
N GLU A 197 -9.74 16.29 -3.66
CA GLU A 197 -8.53 15.94 -4.42
C GLU A 197 -8.84 14.89 -5.49
N ALA A 198 -9.59 13.83 -5.15
CA ALA A 198 -10.00 12.82 -6.10
C ALA A 198 -10.93 13.37 -7.19
N TYR A 199 -11.86 14.27 -6.83
CA TYR A 199 -12.73 14.95 -7.79
C TYR A 199 -11.92 15.81 -8.77
N VAL A 200 -11.03 16.67 -8.27
CA VAL A 200 -10.19 17.55 -9.12
C VAL A 200 -9.26 16.72 -9.99
N ALA A 201 -8.65 15.67 -9.45
CA ALA A 201 -7.82 14.74 -10.22
C ALA A 201 -8.60 14.11 -11.39
N SER A 202 -9.86 13.75 -11.17
CA SER A 202 -10.73 13.20 -12.21
C SER A 202 -11.09 14.23 -13.27
N GLU A 203 -11.45 15.45 -12.89
CA GLU A 203 -11.78 16.53 -13.83
C GLU A 203 -10.58 16.92 -14.70
N ASP A 204 -9.38 16.93 -14.12
CA ASP A 204 -8.12 17.23 -14.82
C ASP A 204 -7.55 16.02 -15.60
N ALA A 205 -8.30 14.92 -15.71
CA ALA A 205 -7.89 13.68 -16.39
C ALA A 205 -6.52 13.14 -15.93
N LYS A 206 -6.22 13.27 -14.63
CA LYS A 206 -4.99 12.73 -14.04
C LYS A 206 -5.03 11.20 -14.00
N THR A 207 -3.85 10.58 -14.00
CA THR A 207 -3.77 9.13 -13.74
C THR A 207 -3.91 8.89 -12.23
N ILE A 208 -5.09 8.45 -11.81
CA ILE A 208 -5.39 8.11 -10.41
C ILE A 208 -5.04 6.63 -10.18
N GLN A 209 -4.23 6.35 -9.17
CA GLN A 209 -3.87 5.01 -8.72
C GLN A 209 -4.22 4.86 -7.24
N ILE A 210 -4.65 3.67 -6.84
CA ILE A 210 -4.86 3.33 -5.43
C ILE A 210 -3.58 2.62 -4.96
N ALA A 211 -2.99 3.12 -3.87
CA ALA A 211 -1.79 2.52 -3.30
C ALA A 211 -2.10 1.16 -2.70
N THR A 212 -1.21 0.20 -2.92
CA THR A 212 -1.27 -1.16 -2.38
C THR A 212 -0.02 -1.45 -1.59
N ALA A 213 -0.13 -2.23 -0.51
CA ALA A 213 1.05 -2.63 0.25
C ALA A 213 1.94 -3.56 -0.60
N SER A 214 3.22 -3.66 -0.24
CA SER A 214 4.12 -4.57 -0.94
C SER A 214 3.73 -6.02 -0.70
N ALA A 215 3.20 -6.68 -1.74
CA ALA A 215 2.89 -8.10 -1.70
C ALA A 215 4.15 -9.00 -1.72
N LEU A 216 5.37 -8.44 -1.75
CA LEU A 216 6.62 -9.21 -1.82
C LEU A 216 6.79 -10.17 -0.63
N ARG A 217 6.51 -9.72 0.59
CA ARG A 217 6.62 -10.58 1.79
C ARG A 217 5.62 -11.74 1.73
N ALA A 218 4.37 -11.44 1.40
CA ALA A 218 3.33 -12.46 1.24
C ALA A 218 3.72 -13.46 0.14
N LYS A 219 4.14 -12.98 -1.04
CA LYS A 219 4.61 -13.83 -2.15
C LYS A 219 5.81 -14.70 -1.77
N TYR A 220 6.77 -14.16 -1.02
CA TYR A 220 7.92 -14.93 -0.53
C TYR A 220 7.49 -16.00 0.48
N GLN A 221 6.64 -15.66 1.44
CA GLN A 221 6.08 -16.62 2.39
C GLN A 221 5.31 -17.73 1.67
N THR A 222 4.49 -17.38 0.67
CA THR A 222 3.81 -18.35 -0.19
C THR A 222 4.79 -19.27 -0.90
N PHE A 223 5.86 -18.72 -1.47
CA PHE A 223 6.89 -19.53 -2.12
C PHE A 223 7.55 -20.52 -1.14
N VAL A 224 7.86 -20.09 0.09
CA VAL A 224 8.39 -20.97 1.15
C VAL A 224 7.37 -22.02 1.55
N ILE A 225 6.09 -21.66 1.71
CA ILE A 225 5.03 -22.60 2.08
C ILE A 225 4.82 -23.64 0.97
N CYS A 226 4.89 -23.25 -0.31
CA CYS A 226 4.83 -24.16 -1.46
C CYS A 226 5.98 -25.19 -1.49
N ALA A 227 7.10 -24.93 -0.82
CA ALA A 227 8.18 -25.92 -0.74
C ALA A 227 7.76 -27.17 0.04
N ALA A 228 6.93 -27.04 1.07
CA ALA A 228 6.49 -28.17 1.89
C ALA A 228 5.71 -29.25 1.12
N PRO A 229 4.63 -28.95 0.36
CA PRO A 229 3.93 -29.95 -0.45
C PRO A 229 4.81 -30.49 -1.58
N ALA A 230 5.70 -29.68 -2.15
CA ALA A 230 6.66 -30.15 -3.15
C ALA A 230 7.61 -31.23 -2.57
N LEU A 231 8.20 -30.97 -1.40
CA LEU A 231 9.06 -31.92 -0.67
C LEU A 231 8.29 -33.17 -0.24
N PHE A 232 7.04 -33.01 0.21
CA PHE A 232 6.18 -34.14 0.54
C PHE A 232 5.92 -35.03 -0.67
N GLY A 233 5.56 -34.45 -1.81
CA GLY A 233 5.37 -35.19 -3.05
C GLY A 233 6.64 -35.92 -3.51
N PHE A 234 7.81 -35.27 -3.40
CA PHE A 234 9.10 -35.90 -3.67
C PHE A 234 9.36 -37.10 -2.75
N PHE A 235 9.13 -36.96 -1.43
CA PHE A 235 9.29 -38.05 -0.48
C PHE A 235 8.34 -39.21 -0.80
N MET A 236 7.07 -38.93 -1.11
CA MET A 236 6.08 -39.94 -1.48
C MET A 236 6.46 -40.67 -2.78
N GLY A 237 6.98 -39.96 -3.78
CA GLY A 237 7.47 -40.57 -5.01
C GLY A 237 8.67 -41.49 -4.77
N MET A 238 9.60 -41.08 -3.90
CA MET A 238 10.75 -41.89 -3.51
C MET A 238 10.32 -43.15 -2.74
N MET A 239 9.40 -43.00 -1.78
CA MET A 239 8.86 -44.13 -1.01
C MET A 239 8.07 -45.09 -1.91
N GLY A 240 7.23 -44.57 -2.81
CA GLY A 240 6.50 -45.37 -3.78
C GLY A 240 7.44 -46.19 -4.67
N ARG A 241 8.59 -45.63 -5.05
CA ARG A 241 9.65 -46.35 -5.78
C ARG A 241 10.28 -47.47 -4.94
N VAL A 242 10.58 -47.22 -3.66
CA VAL A 242 11.16 -48.24 -2.75
C VAL A 242 10.18 -49.39 -2.48
N LEU A 243 8.89 -49.07 -2.33
CA LEU A 243 7.84 -50.04 -2.02
C LEU A 243 7.20 -50.68 -3.26
N ASN A 244 7.65 -50.33 -4.47
CA ASN A 244 7.06 -50.75 -5.75
C ASN A 244 5.55 -50.45 -5.87
N TRP A 245 5.09 -49.33 -5.29
CA TRP A 245 3.71 -48.88 -5.46
C TRP A 245 3.53 -48.17 -6.80
N ASP A 246 2.53 -48.58 -7.59
CA ASP A 246 2.16 -47.89 -8.82
C ASP A 246 1.25 -46.70 -8.53
N LEU A 247 1.86 -45.57 -8.17
CA LEU A 247 1.14 -44.32 -7.85
C LEU A 247 0.82 -43.46 -9.09
N ARG A 248 1.12 -43.92 -10.30
CA ARG A 248 1.17 -43.07 -11.51
C ARG A 248 -0.19 -42.56 -11.97
N LEU A 249 -1.13 -43.48 -12.19
CA LEU A 249 -2.48 -43.10 -12.63
C LEU A 249 -3.21 -42.26 -11.56
N PRO A 250 -3.17 -42.63 -10.26
CA PRO A 250 -3.74 -41.79 -9.21
C PRO A 250 -3.15 -40.38 -9.18
N THR A 251 -1.82 -40.24 -9.24
CA THR A 251 -1.17 -38.92 -9.17
C THR A 251 -1.40 -38.08 -10.42
N ALA A 252 -1.44 -38.67 -11.61
CA ALA A 252 -1.78 -37.97 -12.84
C ALA A 252 -3.23 -37.46 -12.84
N LEU A 253 -4.19 -38.29 -12.41
CA LEU A 253 -5.58 -37.89 -12.25
C LEU A 253 -5.74 -36.81 -11.18
N LEU A 254 -4.98 -36.91 -10.09
CA LEU A 254 -4.99 -35.94 -9.00
C LEU A 254 -4.43 -34.58 -9.45
N THR A 255 -3.36 -34.58 -10.25
CA THR A 255 -2.77 -33.36 -10.83
C THR A 255 -3.75 -32.68 -11.78
N ALA A 256 -4.39 -33.44 -12.67
CA ALA A 256 -5.37 -32.90 -13.61
C ALA A 256 -6.61 -32.36 -12.87
N SER A 257 -7.10 -33.09 -11.86
CA SER A 257 -8.24 -32.65 -11.04
C SER A 257 -7.90 -31.40 -10.24
N ALA A 258 -6.71 -31.32 -9.65
CA ALA A 258 -6.22 -30.14 -8.97
C ALA A 258 -6.19 -28.92 -9.90
N ALA A 259 -5.64 -29.06 -11.11
CA ALA A 259 -5.59 -27.98 -12.09
C ALA A 259 -7.01 -27.49 -12.49
N PHE A 260 -7.96 -28.41 -12.62
CA PHE A 260 -9.36 -28.07 -12.88
C PHE A 260 -10.00 -27.31 -11.69
N ILE A 261 -9.81 -27.81 -10.46
CA ILE A 261 -10.35 -27.22 -9.24
C ILE A 261 -9.75 -25.84 -8.96
N THR A 262 -8.47 -25.61 -9.29
CA THR A 262 -7.81 -24.30 -9.17
C THR A 262 -8.55 -23.19 -9.94
N SER A 263 -9.38 -23.55 -10.93
CA SER A 263 -10.19 -22.61 -11.71
C SER A 263 -11.52 -22.20 -11.04
N TYR A 264 -11.90 -22.81 -9.91
CA TYR A 264 -13.13 -22.49 -9.17
C TYR A 264 -12.94 -21.36 -8.14
N SER A 265 -14.04 -20.70 -7.78
CA SER A 265 -14.08 -19.46 -6.98
C SER A 265 -13.94 -19.62 -5.46
N GLY A 266 -13.57 -20.80 -4.95
CA GLY A 266 -13.43 -21.02 -3.50
C GLY A 266 -11.98 -20.86 -3.03
N HIS A 267 -11.70 -19.89 -2.14
CA HIS A 267 -10.35 -19.63 -1.62
C HIS A 267 -9.66 -20.86 -1.01
N LEU A 268 -10.32 -21.53 -0.06
CA LEU A 268 -9.79 -22.72 0.61
C LEU A 268 -9.63 -23.91 -0.37
N LEU A 269 -10.61 -24.07 -1.27
CA LEU A 269 -10.62 -25.16 -2.24
C LEU A 269 -9.50 -24.97 -3.28
N ARG A 270 -9.30 -23.75 -3.77
CA ARG A 270 -8.24 -23.37 -4.69
C ARG A 270 -6.86 -23.57 -4.05
N GLN A 271 -6.68 -23.13 -2.80
CA GLN A 271 -5.44 -23.35 -2.07
C GLN A 271 -5.12 -24.84 -1.89
N THR A 272 -6.11 -25.62 -1.45
CA THR A 272 -5.96 -27.07 -1.26
C THR A 272 -5.61 -27.74 -2.59
N ALA A 273 -6.30 -27.39 -3.68
CA ALA A 273 -6.02 -27.89 -5.02
C ALA A 273 -4.59 -27.55 -5.47
N ASN A 274 -4.12 -26.32 -5.25
CA ASN A 274 -2.76 -25.92 -5.60
C ASN A 274 -1.70 -26.77 -4.87
N TYR A 275 -1.86 -27.00 -3.56
CA TYR A 275 -0.92 -27.80 -2.78
C TYR A 275 -0.96 -29.28 -3.16
N VAL A 276 -2.15 -29.84 -3.40
CA VAL A 276 -2.34 -31.21 -3.85
C VAL A 276 -1.72 -31.42 -5.24
N GLY A 277 -1.98 -30.50 -6.17
CA GLY A 277 -1.42 -30.54 -7.52
C GLY A 277 0.09 -30.41 -7.53
N LEU A 278 0.65 -29.55 -6.66
CA LEU A 278 2.09 -29.40 -6.49
C LEU A 278 2.75 -30.68 -5.95
N ALA A 279 2.18 -31.29 -4.90
CA ALA A 279 2.67 -32.56 -4.36
C ALA A 279 2.54 -33.72 -5.36
N ALA A 280 1.43 -33.79 -6.09
CA ALA A 280 1.22 -34.83 -7.10
C ALA A 280 2.21 -34.70 -8.27
N SER A 281 2.50 -33.47 -8.69
CA SER A 281 3.46 -33.17 -9.77
C SER A 281 4.89 -33.58 -9.41
N THR A 282 5.36 -33.28 -8.18
CA THR A 282 6.70 -33.69 -7.74
C THR A 282 6.80 -35.20 -7.47
N CYS A 283 5.72 -35.84 -7.05
CA CYS A 283 5.65 -37.30 -6.92
C CYS A 283 5.81 -38.01 -8.28
N LEU A 284 5.16 -37.47 -9.33
CA LEU A 284 5.21 -38.02 -10.68
C LEU A 284 6.60 -37.94 -11.34
N GLU A 285 7.40 -36.92 -11.03
CA GLU A 285 8.76 -36.78 -11.56
C GLU A 285 9.62 -38.03 -11.27
N LEU A 286 9.46 -38.63 -10.09
CA LEU A 286 10.18 -39.82 -9.66
C LEU A 286 9.62 -41.13 -10.25
N GLY A 287 8.41 -41.08 -10.81
CA GLY A 287 7.67 -42.22 -11.36
C GLY A 287 7.58 -42.25 -12.89
N TRP A 288 8.41 -41.47 -13.60
CA TRP A 288 8.30 -41.25 -15.05
C TRP A 288 8.61 -42.49 -15.92
N ASP A 289 9.70 -43.20 -15.65
CA ASP A 289 10.22 -44.24 -16.56
C ASP A 289 9.20 -45.32 -16.95
N PRO A 290 8.29 -45.75 -16.06
CA PRO A 290 7.26 -46.71 -16.46
C PRO A 290 6.01 -46.07 -17.08
N LEU A 291 5.72 -44.79 -16.80
CA LEU A 291 4.64 -44.04 -17.48
C LEU A 291 4.96 -43.89 -18.98
N ARG A 292 6.25 -43.65 -19.29
CA ARG A 292 6.77 -43.70 -20.66
C ARG A 292 6.43 -45.02 -21.36
N ASN A 293 6.70 -46.14 -20.70
CA ASN A 293 6.45 -47.47 -21.27
C ASN A 293 4.95 -47.69 -21.55
N ALA A 294 4.08 -47.12 -20.71
CA ALA A 294 2.63 -47.18 -20.90
C ALA A 294 2.13 -46.31 -22.08
N LEU A 295 2.72 -45.13 -22.28
CA LEU A 295 2.34 -44.18 -23.33
C LEU A 295 2.98 -44.45 -24.70
N ARG A 296 3.82 -45.50 -24.82
CA ARG A 296 4.49 -45.92 -26.07
C ARG A 296 5.40 -44.85 -26.69
N PHE A 297 6.01 -43.99 -25.88
CA PHE A 297 7.02 -43.01 -26.35
C PHE A 297 8.40 -43.64 -26.64
N ASN A 298 8.44 -44.89 -27.10
CA ASN A 298 9.69 -45.66 -27.20
C ASN A 298 10.63 -45.19 -28.33
N ASP A 299 10.14 -44.36 -29.25
CA ASP A 299 10.88 -43.97 -30.47
C ASP A 299 11.66 -42.64 -30.32
N LEU A 300 11.58 -41.96 -29.16
CA LEU A 300 12.31 -40.72 -28.91
C LEU A 300 13.77 -40.97 -28.51
N ARG A 301 14.67 -40.07 -28.92
CA ARG A 301 16.06 -40.10 -28.43
C ARG A 301 16.08 -39.86 -26.91
N PRO A 302 16.89 -40.61 -26.13
CA PRO A 302 16.94 -40.51 -24.67
C PRO A 302 17.20 -39.09 -24.13
N GLU A 303 17.99 -38.29 -24.86
CA GLU A 303 18.30 -36.91 -24.47
C GLU A 303 17.09 -35.99 -24.60
N ILE A 304 16.37 -36.09 -25.71
CA ILE A 304 15.14 -35.31 -25.96
C ILE A 304 14.07 -35.70 -24.93
N GLU A 305 14.00 -37.00 -24.60
CA GLU A 305 13.07 -37.50 -23.60
C GLU A 305 13.35 -36.92 -22.21
N THR A 306 14.61 -36.93 -21.79
CA THR A 306 15.04 -36.40 -20.48
C THR A 306 14.71 -34.91 -20.38
N ILE A 307 15.01 -34.15 -21.43
CA ILE A 307 14.70 -32.71 -21.50
C ILE A 307 13.19 -32.49 -21.45
N SER A 308 12.41 -33.21 -22.27
CA SER A 308 10.95 -33.08 -22.31
C SER A 308 10.32 -33.37 -20.95
N ARG A 309 10.78 -34.43 -20.26
CA ARG A 309 10.33 -34.79 -18.91
C ARG A 309 10.53 -33.63 -17.93
N HIS A 310 11.75 -33.11 -17.83
CA HIS A 310 12.04 -32.03 -16.88
C HIS A 310 11.27 -30.75 -17.23
N LEU A 311 11.10 -30.43 -18.52
CA LEU A 311 10.31 -29.28 -18.93
C LEU A 311 8.83 -29.43 -18.59
N THR A 312 8.22 -30.59 -18.82
CA THR A 312 6.81 -30.85 -18.48
C THR A 312 6.58 -30.73 -16.97
N TRP A 313 7.46 -31.28 -16.14
CA TRP A 313 7.31 -31.20 -14.68
C TRP A 313 7.60 -29.82 -14.14
N LEU A 314 8.64 -29.15 -14.68
CA LEU A 314 8.91 -27.75 -14.34
C LEU A 314 7.69 -26.86 -14.68
N ALA A 315 7.04 -27.10 -15.81
CA ALA A 315 5.82 -26.38 -16.19
C ALA A 315 4.66 -26.66 -15.23
N ALA A 316 4.43 -27.92 -14.83
CA ALA A 316 3.37 -28.28 -13.88
C ALA A 316 3.61 -27.68 -12.48
N ILE A 317 4.83 -27.78 -11.96
CA ILE A 317 5.24 -27.16 -10.69
C ILE A 317 5.07 -25.65 -10.76
N SER A 318 5.57 -25.02 -11.82
CA SER A 318 5.45 -23.57 -12.04
C SER A 318 4.00 -23.13 -12.12
N PHE A 319 3.12 -23.91 -12.75
CA PHE A 319 1.70 -23.62 -12.84
C PHE A 319 1.06 -23.51 -11.44
N PHE A 320 1.24 -24.50 -10.56
CA PHE A 320 0.64 -24.46 -9.23
C PHE A 320 1.25 -23.40 -8.31
N VAL A 321 2.56 -23.13 -8.44
CA VAL A 321 3.20 -22.02 -7.72
C VAL A 321 2.65 -20.68 -8.18
N ILE A 322 2.54 -20.45 -9.49
CA ILE A 322 1.98 -19.21 -10.05
C ILE A 322 0.50 -19.07 -9.64
N ALA A 323 -0.28 -20.15 -9.71
CA ALA A 323 -1.69 -20.14 -9.33
C ALA A 323 -1.91 -19.78 -7.85
N GLU A 324 -1.01 -20.21 -6.96
CA GLU A 324 -1.06 -19.85 -5.54
C GLU A 324 -0.59 -18.41 -5.28
N LEU A 325 0.45 -17.95 -5.99
CA LEU A 325 0.88 -16.55 -5.95
C LEU A 325 -0.21 -15.59 -6.44
N ASP A 326 -0.93 -15.98 -7.50
CA ASP A 326 -2.09 -15.24 -8.00
C ASP A 326 -3.20 -15.18 -6.96
N ARG A 327 -3.56 -16.33 -6.35
CA ARG A 327 -4.57 -16.40 -5.29
C ARG A 327 -4.23 -15.45 -4.13
N VAL A 328 -3.00 -15.50 -3.61
CA VAL A 328 -2.55 -14.62 -2.52
C VAL A 328 -2.56 -13.15 -2.93
N GLY A 329 -2.27 -12.86 -4.20
CA GLY A 329 -2.44 -11.52 -4.76
C GLY A 329 -3.91 -11.07 -4.75
N SER A 330 -4.83 -11.93 -5.20
CA SER A 330 -6.27 -11.66 -5.19
C SER A 330 -6.80 -11.47 -3.77
N ASP A 331 -6.44 -12.33 -2.82
CA ASP A 331 -6.82 -12.20 -1.40
C ASP A 331 -6.39 -10.84 -0.84
N HIS A 332 -5.17 -10.40 -1.19
CA HIS A 332 -4.65 -9.13 -0.72
C HIS A 332 -5.48 -7.96 -1.27
N ILE A 333 -5.80 -7.99 -2.57
CA ILE A 333 -6.65 -6.97 -3.21
C ILE A 333 -8.06 -6.98 -2.61
N GLU A 334 -8.64 -8.16 -2.39
CA GLU A 334 -9.98 -8.31 -1.83
C GLU A 334 -10.05 -7.79 -0.39
N ARG A 335 -9.03 -8.07 0.44
CA ARG A 335 -8.94 -7.53 1.81
C ARG A 335 -8.83 -6.01 1.81
N GLU A 336 -7.96 -5.43 0.98
CA GLU A 336 -7.87 -3.96 0.83
C GLU A 336 -9.20 -3.38 0.32
N GLY A 337 -9.86 -4.05 -0.62
CA GLY A 337 -11.20 -3.70 -1.10
C GLY A 337 -12.26 -3.73 -0.01
N HIS A 338 -12.25 -4.74 0.86
CA HIS A 338 -13.14 -4.81 2.02
C HIS A 338 -12.90 -3.67 3.01
N LEU A 339 -11.64 -3.32 3.28
CA LEU A 339 -11.32 -2.16 4.13
C LEU A 339 -11.89 -0.86 3.55
N THR A 340 -11.91 -0.71 2.22
CA THR A 340 -12.57 0.44 1.58
C THR A 340 -14.09 0.38 1.60
N ASN A 341 -14.69 -0.82 1.60
CA ASN A 341 -16.13 -1.03 1.49
C ASN A 341 -16.86 -1.17 2.84
N CYS A 342 -16.19 -1.53 3.93
CA CYS A 342 -16.83 -1.81 5.22
C CYS A 342 -17.54 -0.58 5.82
N GLU A 343 -17.31 0.62 5.30
CA GLU A 343 -18.00 1.85 5.69
C GLU A 343 -19.14 2.29 4.75
N ARG A 344 -19.50 1.50 3.72
CA ARG A 344 -20.57 1.88 2.75
C ARG A 344 -21.99 1.94 3.33
N SER A 345 -22.21 1.63 4.61
CA SER A 345 -23.50 1.88 5.26
C SER A 345 -23.65 3.31 5.78
N ILE A 346 -22.61 4.15 5.70
CA ILE A 346 -22.76 5.59 5.93
C ILE A 346 -23.43 6.18 4.69
N GLU A 347 -24.77 6.13 4.66
CA GLU A 347 -25.57 6.98 3.78
C GLU A 347 -25.20 8.42 4.17
N VAL A 348 -24.29 9.05 3.42
CA VAL A 348 -24.02 10.49 3.54
C VAL A 348 -25.26 11.18 2.99
N ARG A 349 -26.32 11.21 3.80
CA ARG A 349 -27.38 12.18 3.64
C ARG A 349 -26.74 13.52 3.85
N PHE A 350 -26.47 14.19 2.72
CA PHE A 350 -26.59 15.63 2.68
C PHE A 350 -28.07 15.93 2.90
N ASP A 351 -28.56 15.70 4.13
CA ASP A 351 -29.80 16.28 4.58
C ASP A 351 -29.63 17.76 4.29
N SER A 352 -30.45 18.23 3.36
CA SER A 352 -30.47 19.59 2.89
C SER A 352 -30.27 20.48 4.09
N LEU A 353 -29.08 21.08 4.23
CA LEU A 353 -28.84 22.12 5.20
C LEU A 353 -29.93 23.12 4.94
N ALA A 354 -30.96 23.11 5.80
CA ALA A 354 -32.08 24.01 5.71
C ALA A 354 -31.45 25.39 5.61
N ALA A 355 -31.69 26.06 4.48
CA ALA A 355 -31.09 27.34 4.18
C ALA A 355 -31.16 28.20 5.45
N PRO A 356 -30.03 28.70 5.98
CA PRO A 356 -30.05 29.47 7.21
C PRO A 356 -31.08 30.57 7.04
N LYS A 357 -32.05 30.62 7.97
CA LYS A 357 -33.05 31.69 8.01
C LYS A 357 -32.30 33.00 7.85
N ARG A 358 -32.64 33.74 6.78
CA ARG A 358 -32.07 35.05 6.43
C ARG A 358 -31.92 35.92 7.69
N LEU A 359 -30.70 36.01 8.21
CA LEU A 359 -30.27 37.20 8.92
C LEU A 359 -29.90 38.19 7.82
N THR A 360 -30.81 39.14 7.59
CA THR A 360 -30.60 40.31 6.75
C THR A 360 -29.47 41.15 7.33
N GLY A 361 -28.24 40.85 6.92
CA GLY A 361 -27.03 41.62 7.15
C GLY A 361 -26.21 41.61 5.87
N GLN A 362 -26.21 42.75 5.19
CA GLN A 362 -25.79 42.94 3.81
C GLN A 362 -24.25 43.05 3.71
N ILE A 363 -23.50 41.95 3.65
CA ILE A 363 -22.06 41.97 3.32
C ILE A 363 -21.67 40.73 2.47
N PHE A 364 -21.12 41.02 1.28
CA PHE A 364 -20.46 40.13 0.29
C PHE A 364 -21.30 39.05 -0.42
N GLY A 365 -21.55 39.31 -1.71
CA GLY A 365 -22.15 38.37 -2.64
C GLY A 365 -21.15 37.33 -3.16
N MET A 366 -21.30 36.09 -2.70
CA MET A 366 -20.91 34.89 -3.44
C MET A 366 -22.08 33.91 -3.38
N LYS A 367 -22.82 33.78 -4.49
CA LYS A 367 -23.81 32.71 -4.67
C LYS A 367 -23.04 31.43 -5.03
N LEU A 368 -22.78 30.55 -4.07
CA LEU A 368 -22.56 29.14 -4.39
C LEU A 368 -23.91 28.52 -4.73
N ALA A 369 -24.09 28.11 -5.98
CA ALA A 369 -25.24 27.32 -6.40
C ALA A 369 -25.10 25.91 -5.80
N THR A 370 -25.95 25.59 -4.83
CA THR A 370 -26.10 24.23 -4.31
C THR A 370 -26.86 23.39 -5.33
N LYS A 371 -26.12 22.79 -6.26
CA LYS A 371 -26.64 21.70 -7.10
C LYS A 371 -26.48 20.41 -6.29
N ASN A 372 -27.58 19.68 -6.06
CA ASN A 372 -27.54 18.36 -5.45
C ASN A 372 -26.61 17.46 -6.26
N MET A 373 -25.41 17.25 -5.76
CA MET A 373 -24.35 16.49 -6.41
C MET A 373 -24.50 15.03 -6.00
N LYS A 374 -25.28 14.28 -6.79
CA LYS A 374 -25.32 12.82 -6.69
C LYS A 374 -24.05 12.30 -7.36
N LEU A 375 -23.00 12.08 -6.59
CA LEU A 375 -21.76 11.49 -7.08
C LEU A 375 -22.02 9.99 -7.29
N THR A 376 -22.45 9.63 -8.49
CA THR A 376 -22.48 8.23 -8.94
C THR A 376 -21.20 8.06 -9.74
N MET A 377 -20.12 7.63 -9.08
CA MET A 377 -18.91 7.22 -9.81
C MET A 377 -19.15 5.82 -10.36
N PRO A 378 -19.17 5.61 -11.69
CA PRO A 378 -19.14 4.28 -12.25
C PRO A 378 -17.72 3.72 -12.07
N PHE A 379 -17.47 3.01 -10.97
CA PHE A 379 -16.30 2.15 -10.88
C PHE A 379 -16.65 0.84 -11.60
N THR A 380 -16.22 0.70 -12.85
CA THR A 380 -16.06 -0.61 -13.48
C THR A 380 -14.75 -1.19 -12.96
N CYS A 381 -14.82 -2.22 -12.11
CA CYS A 381 -13.65 -3.03 -11.72
C CYS A 381 -13.10 -3.78 -12.92
#